data_AF-A0AAV9QFF5-F1
#
_entry.id   AF-A0AAV9QFF5-F1
#
_cell.length_a   1.000
_cell.length_b   1.000
_cell.length_c   1.000
_cell.angle_alpha   90.00
_cell.angle_beta   90.00
_cell.angle_gamma   90.00
#
_symmetry.space_group_name_H-M   'P 1'
#
loop_
_entity.id
_entity.type
_entity.pdbx_description
1 polymer ?
#
loop_
_entity_poly.entity_id
_entity_poly.type
_entity_poly.pdbx_seq_one_letter_code
_entity_poly.pdbx_strand_id
1 'polypeptide(L)'
;MTYPLSGGKELNVVTSFCKDYYVEKMEEVDIDEFRAYYKDYSPAIQSIIKLVNYTQRWPLLVMPPMETWSNEYKNVVLLGDACHCMQNHTGQGAGTAQEDGVFLGRVMSEVVRGLLTIPEAVGLYEKKRMPRAWTKQQISLVSGELNMCSDLENLAKRDQASSPEVVLSEDGSRFPELPPNYRSWQVFDSPESVPGIFYYDAEGDADNAVCEYLQERDRENGQVDSLTMWWSAVDYNGID
;
A
#
# COMPACT_ATOMS: atom_id res chain seq x y z
N MET A 1 -13.19 -8.40 -6.82
CA MET A 1 -12.55 -7.49 -7.79
C MET A 1 -12.29 -8.23 -9.09
N THR A 2 -12.50 -7.58 -10.24
CA THR A 2 -12.19 -8.13 -11.56
C THR A 2 -11.51 -7.09 -12.42
N TYR A 3 -10.49 -7.46 -13.19
CA TYR A 3 -9.83 -6.54 -14.13
C TYR A 3 -9.32 -7.27 -15.38
N PRO A 4 -9.42 -6.66 -16.57
CA PRO A 4 -8.96 -7.27 -17.80
C PRO A 4 -7.43 -7.28 -17.86
N LEU A 5 -6.89 -8.35 -18.43
CA LEU A 5 -5.47 -8.53 -18.74
C LEU A 5 -5.29 -8.82 -20.23
N SER A 6 -4.05 -8.76 -20.71
CA SER A 6 -3.68 -9.21 -22.05
C SER A 6 -4.50 -8.55 -23.18
N GLY A 7 -4.76 -7.24 -23.04
CA GLY A 7 -5.58 -6.48 -24.00
C GLY A 7 -7.07 -6.86 -23.98
N GLY A 8 -7.58 -7.36 -22.85
CA GLY A 8 -8.99 -7.77 -22.69
C GLY A 8 -9.28 -9.22 -23.08
N LYS A 9 -8.24 -10.02 -23.35
CA LYS A 9 -8.38 -11.45 -23.69
C LYS A 9 -8.52 -12.34 -22.46
N GLU A 10 -8.06 -11.84 -21.32
CA GLU A 10 -8.09 -12.53 -20.04
C GLU A 10 -8.78 -11.64 -19.02
N LEU A 11 -9.50 -12.22 -18.08
CA LEU A 11 -10.11 -11.52 -16.97
C LEU A 11 -9.58 -12.12 -15.68
N ASN A 12 -8.83 -11.32 -14.91
CA ASN A 12 -8.45 -11.76 -13.58
C ASN A 12 -9.61 -11.56 -12.62
N VAL A 13 -9.84 -12.54 -11.74
CA VAL A 13 -10.91 -12.53 -10.74
C VAL A 13 -10.28 -12.80 -9.38
N VAL A 14 -10.37 -11.82 -8.48
CA VAL A 14 -9.90 -11.93 -7.10
C VAL A 14 -11.09 -11.75 -6.17
N THR A 15 -11.27 -12.74 -5.31
CA THR A 15 -12.33 -12.80 -4.32
C THR A 15 -11.74 -12.89 -2.92
N SER A 16 -12.25 -12.09 -2.00
CA SER A 16 -11.80 -12.07 -0.61
C SER A 16 -13.00 -12.33 0.31
N PHE A 17 -12.77 -13.09 1.37
CA PHE A 17 -13.80 -13.46 2.35
C PHE A 17 -13.15 -13.73 3.71
N CYS A 18 -13.88 -13.44 4.78
CA CYS A 18 -13.52 -13.86 6.14
C CYS A 18 -14.07 -15.26 6.41
N LYS A 19 -13.31 -16.08 7.13
CA LYS A 19 -13.75 -17.38 7.64
C LYS A 19 -13.46 -17.48 9.13
N ASP A 20 -14.22 -18.35 9.79
CA ASP A 20 -14.05 -18.64 11.23
C ASP A 20 -12.77 -19.45 11.54
N TYR A 21 -12.03 -19.82 10.50
CA TYR A 21 -10.73 -20.49 10.59
C TYR A 21 -9.75 -19.87 9.60
N TYR A 22 -8.46 -19.93 9.92
CA TYR A 22 -7.38 -19.49 9.05
C TYR A 22 -6.81 -20.65 8.24
N VAL A 23 -6.27 -20.34 7.07
CA VAL A 23 -5.38 -21.23 6.32
C VAL A 23 -3.95 -20.70 6.52
N GLU A 24 -2.96 -21.58 6.57
CA GLU A 24 -1.54 -21.16 6.72
C GLU A 24 -0.79 -21.18 5.38
N LYS A 25 -1.33 -21.91 4.41
CA LYS A 25 -0.74 -22.10 3.09
C LYS A 25 -1.83 -22.07 2.03
N MET A 26 -1.38 -21.98 0.78
CA MET A 26 -2.27 -22.10 -0.36
C MET A 26 -2.89 -23.50 -0.41
N GLU A 27 -4.18 -23.52 -0.71
CA GLU A 27 -4.98 -24.73 -0.86
C GLU A 27 -5.80 -24.65 -2.16
N GLU A 28 -5.90 -25.78 -2.85
CA GLU A 28 -6.88 -25.94 -3.91
C GLU A 28 -8.28 -25.98 -3.31
N VAL A 29 -9.23 -25.31 -3.95
CA VAL A 29 -10.62 -25.28 -3.50
C VAL A 29 -11.49 -25.92 -4.55
N ASP A 30 -12.41 -26.77 -4.11
CA ASP A 30 -13.43 -27.35 -4.98
C ASP A 30 -14.23 -26.23 -5.66
N ILE A 31 -14.41 -26.34 -6.98
CA ILE A 31 -15.00 -25.25 -7.74
C ILE A 31 -16.48 -25.02 -7.38
N ASP A 32 -17.19 -26.07 -6.96
CA ASP A 32 -18.59 -25.96 -6.57
C ASP A 32 -18.72 -25.38 -5.16
N GLU A 33 -17.78 -25.66 -4.25
CA GLU A 33 -17.63 -24.91 -2.99
C GLU A 33 -17.44 -23.41 -3.29
N PHE A 34 -16.51 -23.07 -4.18
CA PHE A 34 -16.25 -21.67 -4.55
C PHE A 34 -17.49 -20.97 -5.13
N ARG A 35 -18.20 -21.64 -6.04
CA ARG A 35 -19.45 -21.13 -6.64
C ARG A 35 -20.55 -20.97 -5.61
N ALA A 36 -20.62 -21.85 -4.61
CA ALA A 36 -21.63 -21.79 -3.55
C ALA A 36 -21.53 -20.50 -2.71
N TYR A 37 -20.34 -19.91 -2.55
CA TYR A 37 -20.18 -18.61 -1.88
C TYR A 37 -20.94 -17.47 -2.59
N TYR A 38 -21.17 -17.60 -3.90
CA TYR A 38 -21.76 -16.56 -4.74
C TYR A 38 -23.21 -16.86 -5.17
N LYS A 39 -23.84 -17.92 -4.64
CA LYS A 39 -25.18 -18.36 -5.08
C LYS A 39 -26.27 -17.31 -4.91
N ASP A 40 -26.12 -16.43 -3.91
CA ASP A 40 -27.10 -15.40 -3.56
C ASP A 40 -26.70 -14.01 -4.10
N TYR A 41 -25.60 -13.91 -4.83
CA TYR A 41 -25.13 -12.66 -5.45
C TYR A 41 -25.88 -12.37 -6.76
N SER A 42 -25.70 -11.17 -7.31
CA SER A 42 -26.39 -10.76 -8.54
C SER A 42 -26.11 -11.72 -9.73
N PRO A 43 -27.07 -11.87 -10.68
CA PRO A 43 -26.88 -12.73 -11.85
C PRO A 43 -25.63 -12.39 -12.68
N ALA A 44 -25.22 -11.11 -12.69
CA ALA A 44 -24.00 -10.66 -13.36
C ALA A 44 -22.74 -11.27 -12.71
N ILE A 45 -22.62 -11.21 -11.38
CA ILE A 45 -21.51 -11.82 -10.65
C ILE A 45 -21.51 -13.33 -10.84
N GLN A 46 -22.67 -13.98 -10.69
CA GLN A 46 -22.79 -15.42 -10.91
C GLN A 46 -22.36 -15.83 -12.32
N SER A 47 -22.65 -15.02 -13.34
CA SER A 47 -22.23 -15.29 -14.73
C SER A 47 -20.71 -15.26 -14.89
N ILE A 48 -20.03 -14.34 -14.22
CA ILE A 48 -18.55 -14.27 -14.21
C ILE A 48 -17.97 -15.47 -13.46
N ILE A 49 -18.48 -15.78 -12.27
CA ILE A 49 -17.99 -16.88 -11.43
C ILE A 49 -18.17 -18.25 -12.13
N LYS A 50 -19.21 -18.43 -12.94
CA LYS A 50 -19.41 -19.65 -13.76
C LYS A 50 -18.30 -19.88 -14.80
N LEU A 51 -17.60 -18.84 -15.24
CA LEU A 51 -16.49 -18.95 -16.18
C LEU A 51 -15.19 -19.42 -15.52
N VAL A 52 -15.12 -19.39 -14.18
CA VAL A 52 -13.97 -19.86 -13.42
C VAL A 52 -14.00 -21.40 -13.38
N ASN A 53 -12.92 -22.02 -13.85
CA ASN A 53 -12.77 -23.47 -13.94
C ASN A 53 -11.88 -24.06 -12.83
N TYR A 54 -11.08 -23.22 -12.18
CA TYR A 54 -10.16 -23.59 -11.11
C TYR A 54 -9.96 -22.40 -10.18
N THR A 55 -9.76 -22.66 -8.90
CA THR A 55 -9.45 -21.62 -7.92
C THR A 55 -8.53 -22.16 -6.82
N GLN A 56 -7.78 -21.25 -6.24
CA GLN A 56 -6.96 -21.48 -5.06
C GLN A 56 -7.32 -20.44 -4.03
N ARG A 57 -7.24 -20.83 -2.76
CA ARG A 57 -7.37 -19.92 -1.64
C ARG A 57 -6.02 -19.69 -1.01
N TRP A 58 -5.74 -18.43 -0.74
CA TRP A 58 -4.49 -17.94 -0.18
C TRP A 58 -4.76 -17.25 1.16
N PRO A 59 -3.89 -17.41 2.16
CA PRO A 59 -4.00 -16.64 3.37
C PRO A 59 -3.63 -15.17 3.12
N LEU A 60 -4.40 -14.25 3.70
CA LEU A 60 -4.08 -12.83 3.71
C LEU A 60 -3.44 -12.47 5.05
N LEU A 61 -2.11 -12.58 5.10
CA LEU A 61 -1.32 -12.37 6.32
C LEU A 61 -0.67 -10.98 6.31
N VAL A 62 -0.35 -10.50 7.51
CA VAL A 62 0.36 -9.25 7.74
C VAL A 62 1.53 -9.50 8.68
N MET A 63 2.66 -8.85 8.43
CA MET A 63 3.85 -8.94 9.29
C MET A 63 3.76 -7.93 10.44
N PRO A 64 4.03 -8.32 11.71
CA PRO A 64 4.14 -7.35 12.80
C PRO A 64 5.31 -6.38 12.56
N PRO A 65 5.30 -5.19 13.20
CA PRO A 65 6.38 -4.23 13.02
C PRO A 65 7.69 -4.81 13.56
N MET A 66 8.77 -4.62 12.81
CA MET A 66 10.13 -4.96 13.24
C MET A 66 10.79 -3.76 13.91
N GLU A 67 11.66 -4.01 14.89
CA GLU A 67 12.44 -2.94 15.53
C GLU A 67 13.54 -2.38 14.61
N THR A 68 14.06 -3.20 13.70
CA THR A 68 15.09 -2.85 12.71
C THR A 68 14.94 -3.75 11.48
N TRP A 69 15.34 -3.24 10.32
CA TRP A 69 15.40 -3.98 9.06
C TRP A 69 16.81 -4.42 8.70
N SER A 70 17.78 -4.25 9.61
CA SER A 70 19.18 -4.58 9.37
C SER A 70 19.80 -5.28 10.57
N ASN A 71 20.91 -5.96 10.35
CA ASN A 71 21.70 -6.53 11.44
C ASN A 71 22.49 -5.46 12.21
N GLU A 72 23.06 -5.84 13.35
CA GLU A 72 23.86 -4.96 14.22
C GLU A 72 25.00 -4.24 13.46
N TYR A 73 25.64 -4.93 12.51
CA TYR A 73 26.75 -4.38 11.72
C TYR A 73 26.31 -3.55 10.51
N LYS A 74 25.00 -3.41 10.26
CA LYS A 74 24.41 -2.67 9.13
C LYS A 74 24.95 -3.10 7.75
N ASN A 75 25.36 -4.36 7.60
CA ASN A 75 25.87 -4.92 6.35
C ASN A 75 24.96 -5.99 5.74
N VAL A 76 23.84 -6.27 6.39
CA VAL A 76 22.71 -7.05 5.86
C VAL A 76 21.43 -6.24 6.13
N VAL A 77 20.64 -5.99 5.09
CA VAL A 77 19.41 -5.18 5.16
C VAL A 77 18.26 -5.89 4.43
N LEU A 78 17.06 -5.76 4.99
CA LEU A 78 15.80 -6.30 4.48
C LEU A 78 15.01 -5.21 3.74
N LEU A 79 14.26 -5.62 2.73
CA LEU A 79 13.33 -4.79 1.97
C LEU A 79 12.17 -5.63 1.45
N GLY A 80 11.08 -4.98 1.05
CA GLY A 80 9.89 -5.67 0.55
C GLY A 80 9.19 -6.55 1.59
N ASP A 81 8.57 -7.64 1.13
CA ASP A 81 7.80 -8.55 1.98
C ASP A 81 8.62 -9.18 3.12
N ALA A 82 9.95 -9.18 3.04
CA ALA A 82 10.82 -9.65 4.11
C ALA A 82 10.72 -8.81 5.40
N CYS A 83 10.26 -7.56 5.32
CA CYS A 83 10.16 -6.67 6.48
C CYS A 83 8.81 -5.93 6.60
N HIS A 84 7.97 -5.93 5.56
CA HIS A 84 6.67 -5.25 5.60
C HIS A 84 5.57 -5.92 4.76
N CYS A 85 5.57 -7.27 4.69
CA CYS A 85 4.48 -8.02 4.05
C CYS A 85 3.10 -7.51 4.52
N MET A 86 2.22 -7.24 3.56
CA MET A 86 0.93 -6.60 3.77
C MET A 86 -0.18 -7.29 2.98
N GLN A 87 -1.43 -7.02 3.36
CA GLN A 87 -2.58 -7.46 2.58
C GLN A 87 -2.64 -6.73 1.22
N ASN A 88 -3.41 -7.25 0.28
CA ASN A 88 -3.45 -6.76 -1.10
C ASN A 88 -4.59 -5.75 -1.36
N HIS A 89 -5.22 -5.20 -0.33
CA HIS A 89 -6.42 -4.36 -0.47
C HIS A 89 -6.14 -2.96 -1.01
N THR A 90 -4.90 -2.48 -0.93
CA THR A 90 -4.45 -1.23 -1.58
C THR A 90 -3.59 -1.47 -2.81
N GLY A 91 -3.19 -2.72 -3.08
CA GLY A 91 -2.29 -3.05 -4.20
C GLY A 91 -0.84 -2.56 -4.03
N GLN A 92 -0.44 -2.11 -2.84
CA GLN A 92 0.83 -1.37 -2.65
C GLN A 92 2.04 -2.18 -2.20
N GLY A 93 1.94 -3.51 -2.02
CA GLY A 93 3.09 -4.32 -1.59
C GLY A 93 4.30 -4.20 -2.53
N ALA A 94 4.08 -4.45 -3.83
CA ALA A 94 5.14 -4.35 -4.83
C ALA A 94 5.67 -2.92 -5.01
N GLY A 95 4.79 -1.92 -5.00
CA GLY A 95 5.20 -0.51 -5.07
C GLY A 95 6.07 -0.10 -3.88
N THR A 96 5.70 -0.52 -2.66
CA THR A 96 6.48 -0.25 -1.45
C THR A 96 7.87 -0.91 -1.52
N ALA A 97 7.98 -2.13 -2.05
CA ALA A 97 9.26 -2.79 -2.27
C ALA A 97 10.13 -2.08 -3.32
N GLN A 98 9.51 -1.53 -4.38
CA GLN A 98 10.23 -0.73 -5.38
C GLN A 98 10.75 0.58 -4.78
N GLU A 99 9.94 1.26 -3.99
CA GLU A 99 10.34 2.47 -3.25
C GLU A 99 11.52 2.20 -2.33
N ASP A 100 11.56 1.06 -1.65
CA ASP A 100 12.71 0.67 -0.82
C ASP A 100 13.98 0.56 -1.65
N GLY A 101 13.89 -0.12 -2.80
CA GLY A 101 15.02 -0.28 -3.71
C GLY A 101 15.53 1.06 -4.25
N VAL A 102 14.62 1.96 -4.63
CA VAL A 102 14.96 3.32 -5.08
C VAL A 102 15.63 4.09 -3.94
N PHE A 103 14.99 4.18 -2.77
CA PHE A 103 15.50 4.94 -1.63
C PHE A 103 16.88 4.42 -1.19
N LEU A 104 17.01 3.10 -0.99
CA LEU A 104 18.26 2.47 -0.59
C LEU A 104 19.35 2.69 -1.65
N GLY A 105 19.01 2.60 -2.93
CA GLY A 105 19.92 2.88 -4.03
C GLY A 105 20.45 4.31 -4.02
N ARG A 106 19.59 5.30 -3.76
CA ARG A 106 19.98 6.71 -3.64
C ARG A 106 20.96 6.93 -2.50
N VAL A 107 20.62 6.50 -1.27
CA VAL A 107 21.52 6.70 -0.11
C VAL A 107 22.83 5.93 -0.25
N MET A 108 22.83 4.75 -0.88
CA MET A 108 24.05 3.99 -1.17
C MET A 108 24.94 4.68 -2.20
N SER A 109 24.37 5.45 -3.13
CA SER A 109 25.16 6.24 -4.08
C SER A 109 26.03 7.30 -3.39
N GLU A 110 25.57 7.83 -2.26
CA GLU A 110 26.32 8.79 -1.44
C GLU A 110 27.47 8.12 -0.66
N VAL A 111 27.32 6.83 -0.35
CA VAL A 111 28.44 6.01 0.17
C VAL A 111 29.53 5.87 -0.89
N VAL A 112 29.15 5.61 -2.15
CA VAL A 112 30.10 5.53 -3.26
C VAL A 112 30.81 6.87 -3.49
N ARG A 113 30.11 8.00 -3.29
CA ARG A 113 30.69 9.36 -3.34
C ARG A 113 31.56 9.69 -2.13
N GLY A 114 31.57 8.85 -1.09
CA GLY A 114 32.32 9.08 0.15
C GLY A 114 31.69 10.13 1.07
N LEU A 115 30.42 10.48 0.86
CA LEU A 115 29.70 11.45 1.69
C LEU A 115 29.04 10.80 2.90
N LEU A 116 28.64 9.53 2.78
CA LEU A 116 28.10 8.70 3.85
C LEU A 116 28.94 7.43 4.06
N THR A 117 28.83 6.85 5.24
CA THR A 117 29.23 5.47 5.53
C THR A 117 28.05 4.51 5.30
N ILE A 118 28.33 3.21 5.15
CA ILE A 118 27.27 2.19 5.00
C ILE A 118 26.27 2.23 6.17
N PRO A 119 26.70 2.27 7.46
CA PRO A 119 25.76 2.36 8.58
C PRO A 119 24.88 3.60 8.56
N GLU A 120 25.41 4.76 8.15
CA GLU A 120 24.64 6.00 8.03
C GLU A 120 23.56 5.86 6.94
N ALA A 121 23.91 5.34 5.77
CA ALA A 121 22.97 5.12 4.67
C ALA A 121 21.85 4.13 5.05
N VAL A 122 22.20 3.02 5.68
CA VAL A 122 21.20 2.04 6.19
C VAL A 122 20.32 2.67 7.27
N GLY A 123 20.90 3.48 8.17
CA GLY A 123 20.14 4.20 9.20
C GLY A 123 19.13 5.19 8.62
N LEU A 124 19.50 5.92 7.56
CA LEU A 124 18.57 6.81 6.85
C LEU A 124 17.43 6.04 6.18
N TYR A 125 17.76 4.93 5.52
CA TYR A 125 16.78 4.03 4.92
C TYR A 125 15.77 3.54 5.97
N GLU A 126 16.22 2.99 7.10
CA GLU A 126 15.33 2.53 8.17
C GLU A 126 14.47 3.67 8.73
N LYS A 127 15.10 4.80 9.07
CA LYS A 127 14.43 5.95 9.69
C LYS A 127 13.28 6.50 8.82
N LYS A 128 13.46 6.56 7.50
CA LYS A 128 12.48 7.14 6.58
C LYS A 128 11.49 6.10 6.03
N ARG A 129 11.95 4.88 5.73
CA ARG A 129 11.11 3.86 5.09
C ARG A 129 10.26 3.04 6.05
N MET A 130 10.75 2.73 7.25
CA MET A 130 9.98 1.91 8.21
C MET A 130 8.61 2.51 8.55
N PRO A 131 8.48 3.81 8.90
CA PRO A 131 7.18 4.40 9.21
C PRO A 131 6.24 4.43 8.00
N ARG A 132 6.77 4.67 6.80
CA ARG A 132 5.96 4.76 5.57
C ARG A 132 5.42 3.40 5.14
N ALA A 133 6.27 2.37 5.13
CA ALA A 133 5.85 1.01 4.85
C ALA A 133 4.81 0.51 5.87
N TRP A 134 5.00 0.85 7.15
CA TRP A 134 4.02 0.57 8.20
C TRP A 134 2.66 1.24 7.91
N THR A 135 2.63 2.53 7.60
CA THR A 135 1.40 3.24 7.25
C THR A 135 0.67 2.58 6.08
N LYS A 136 1.39 2.20 5.01
CA LYS A 136 0.80 1.51 3.85
C LYS A 136 0.22 0.14 4.23
N GLN A 137 0.93 -0.61 5.06
CA GLN A 137 0.46 -1.89 5.58
C GLN A 137 -0.83 -1.73 6.39
N GLN A 138 -0.87 -0.76 7.32
CA GLN A 138 -2.05 -0.52 8.16
C GLN A 138 -3.26 -0.04 7.36
N ILE A 139 -3.03 0.85 6.38
CA ILE A 139 -4.10 1.29 5.48
C ILE A 139 -4.65 0.13 4.67
N SER A 140 -3.80 -0.80 4.20
CA SER A 140 -4.28 -1.99 3.53
C SER A 140 -5.07 -2.91 4.46
N LEU A 141 -4.69 -3.04 5.73
CA LEU A 141 -5.42 -3.85 6.70
C LEU A 141 -6.83 -3.27 6.94
N VAL A 142 -6.92 -1.98 7.25
CA VAL A 142 -8.20 -1.28 7.46
C VAL A 142 -9.08 -1.34 6.21
N SER A 143 -8.49 -1.20 5.02
CA SER A 143 -9.21 -1.35 3.76
C SER A 143 -9.81 -2.74 3.61
N GLY A 144 -9.10 -3.79 4.05
CA GLY A 144 -9.60 -5.16 4.08
C GLY A 144 -10.81 -5.31 5.00
N GLU A 145 -10.71 -4.78 6.22
CA GLU A 145 -11.80 -4.81 7.20
C GLU A 145 -13.05 -4.09 6.70
N LEU A 146 -12.89 -2.90 6.09
CA LEU A 146 -14.02 -2.15 5.52
C LEU A 146 -14.68 -2.90 4.35
N ASN A 147 -13.88 -3.49 3.46
CA ASN A 147 -14.40 -4.21 2.30
C ASN A 147 -15.10 -5.52 2.68
N MET A 148 -14.55 -6.25 3.66
CA MET A 148 -15.03 -7.57 4.08
C MET A 148 -15.85 -7.52 5.38
N CYS A 149 -16.31 -6.34 5.76
CA CYS A 149 -17.16 -6.12 6.93
C CYS A 149 -18.33 -7.11 6.95
N SER A 150 -18.49 -7.83 8.07
CA SER A 150 -19.53 -8.86 8.21
C SER A 150 -20.62 -8.51 9.22
N ASP A 151 -20.41 -7.48 10.05
CA ASP A 151 -21.43 -7.03 10.98
C ASP A 151 -22.50 -6.18 10.27
N LEU A 152 -23.77 -6.43 10.59
CA LEU A 152 -24.91 -5.85 9.87
C LEU A 152 -24.96 -4.31 9.97
N GLU A 153 -24.49 -3.75 11.07
CA GLU A 153 -24.53 -2.31 11.30
C GLU A 153 -23.50 -1.58 10.41
N ASN A 154 -22.25 -2.02 10.42
CA ASN A 154 -21.21 -1.43 9.59
C ASN A 154 -21.38 -1.79 8.12
N LEU A 155 -21.95 -2.95 7.79
CA LEU A 155 -22.39 -3.26 6.42
C LEU A 155 -23.39 -2.20 5.91
N ALA A 156 -24.41 -1.88 6.69
CA ALA A 156 -25.38 -0.85 6.31
C ALA A 156 -24.73 0.53 6.16
N LYS A 157 -23.78 0.90 7.04
CA LYS A 157 -23.02 2.15 6.92
C LYS A 157 -22.17 2.19 5.65
N ARG A 158 -21.46 1.11 5.34
CA ARG A 158 -20.65 0.99 4.12
C ARG A 158 -21.51 1.10 2.87
N ASP A 159 -22.63 0.38 2.81
CA ASP A 159 -23.54 0.39 1.67
C ASP A 159 -24.17 1.77 1.48
N GLN A 160 -24.52 2.46 2.58
CA GLN A 160 -24.96 3.85 2.54
C GLN A 160 -23.88 4.79 2.00
N ALA A 161 -22.62 4.64 2.46
CA ALA A 161 -21.49 5.45 2.00
C ALA A 161 -21.12 5.18 0.52
N SER A 162 -21.36 3.95 0.05
CA SER A 162 -21.16 3.54 -1.35
C SER A 162 -22.29 4.02 -2.27
N SER A 163 -23.46 4.34 -1.73
CA SER A 163 -24.66 4.67 -2.52
C SER A 163 -24.43 5.73 -3.61
N PRO A 164 -23.65 6.81 -3.40
CA PRO A 164 -23.40 7.79 -4.45
C PRO A 164 -22.59 7.25 -5.63
N GLU A 165 -21.78 6.20 -5.43
CA GLU A 165 -20.93 5.58 -6.46
C GLU A 165 -21.66 4.44 -7.21
N VAL A 166 -22.58 3.74 -6.54
CA VAL A 166 -23.24 2.54 -7.09
C VAL A 166 -24.62 2.79 -7.67
N VAL A 167 -25.25 3.92 -7.34
CA VAL A 167 -26.53 4.31 -7.95
C VAL A 167 -26.25 4.70 -9.40
N LEU A 168 -26.83 3.93 -10.34
CA LEU A 168 -26.85 4.29 -11.75
C LEU A 168 -27.43 5.69 -11.89
N SER A 169 -26.74 6.57 -12.61
CA SER A 169 -27.30 7.88 -12.95
C SER A 169 -28.57 7.69 -13.81
N GLU A 170 -29.48 8.65 -13.75
CA GLU A 170 -30.77 8.59 -14.44
C GLU A 170 -30.64 8.38 -15.96
N ASP A 171 -29.50 8.75 -16.53
CA ASP A 171 -29.14 8.58 -17.96
C ASP A 171 -28.50 7.21 -18.29
N GLY A 172 -28.33 6.33 -17.31
CA GLY A 172 -27.68 5.02 -17.48
C GLY A 172 -26.15 5.08 -17.60
N SER A 173 -25.52 6.22 -17.31
CA SER A 173 -24.07 6.31 -17.22
C SER A 173 -23.53 5.45 -16.09
N ARG A 174 -22.32 4.89 -16.29
CA ARG A 174 -21.64 4.04 -15.30
C ARG A 174 -20.99 4.84 -14.16
N PHE A 175 -20.91 6.16 -14.29
CA PHE A 175 -20.22 7.03 -13.34
C PHE A 175 -21.14 8.20 -13.00
N PRO A 176 -21.94 8.10 -11.91
CA PRO A 176 -22.78 9.20 -11.48
C PRO A 176 -21.94 10.44 -11.17
N GLU A 177 -22.49 11.64 -11.41
CA GLU A 177 -21.85 12.89 -11.00
C GLU A 177 -21.83 12.96 -9.47
N LEU A 178 -20.63 12.90 -8.89
CA LEU A 178 -20.47 12.88 -7.44
C LEU A 178 -20.61 14.30 -6.85
N PRO A 179 -21.24 14.46 -5.67
CA PRO A 179 -21.29 15.75 -4.98
C PRO A 179 -19.89 16.34 -4.76
N PRO A 180 -19.70 17.67 -4.84
CA PRO A 180 -18.37 18.30 -4.63
C PRO A 180 -17.75 18.02 -3.25
N ASN A 181 -18.58 17.73 -2.25
CA ASN A 181 -18.18 17.37 -0.90
C ASN A 181 -18.09 15.86 -0.67
N TYR A 182 -18.34 15.04 -1.69
CA TYR A 182 -18.20 13.60 -1.57
C TYR A 182 -16.74 13.25 -1.25
N ARG A 183 -16.57 12.25 -0.39
CA ARG A 183 -15.30 11.64 -0.07
C ARG A 183 -15.53 10.15 -0.19
N SER A 184 -14.74 9.48 -1.02
CA SER A 184 -14.85 8.03 -1.11
C SER A 184 -14.50 7.44 0.25
N TRP A 185 -15.30 6.48 0.68
CA TRP A 185 -15.00 5.66 1.85
C TRP A 185 -13.89 4.64 1.53
N GLN A 186 -13.60 4.43 0.23
CA GLN A 186 -12.52 3.58 -0.22
C GLN A 186 -11.20 4.32 -0.08
N VAL A 187 -10.30 3.76 0.73
CA VAL A 187 -9.05 4.46 1.03
C VAL A 187 -8.19 4.63 -0.20
N PHE A 188 -8.26 3.75 -1.21
CA PHE A 188 -7.43 3.85 -2.41
C PHE A 188 -7.73 5.09 -3.29
N ASP A 189 -8.90 5.73 -3.11
CA ASP A 189 -9.33 6.93 -3.85
C ASP A 189 -9.53 8.14 -2.92
N SER A 190 -9.08 8.07 -1.66
CA SER A 190 -9.26 9.18 -0.72
C SER A 190 -8.21 10.28 -0.92
N PRO A 191 -8.60 11.57 -0.89
CA PRO A 191 -7.65 12.67 -1.06
C PRO A 191 -6.60 12.74 0.06
N GLU A 192 -6.87 12.10 1.20
CA GLU A 192 -5.93 12.01 2.32
C GLU A 192 -4.86 10.93 2.10
N SER A 193 -5.21 9.79 1.49
CA SER A 193 -4.27 8.68 1.34
C SER A 193 -3.50 8.74 0.01
N VAL A 194 -4.16 9.19 -1.06
CA VAL A 194 -3.62 9.12 -2.42
C VAL A 194 -2.29 9.86 -2.56
N PRO A 195 -2.13 11.10 -2.06
CA PRO A 195 -0.86 11.81 -2.15
C PRO A 195 0.28 11.07 -1.44
N GLY A 196 0.06 10.62 -0.21
CA GLY A 196 1.08 9.94 0.59
C GLY A 196 1.39 8.51 0.14
N ILE A 197 0.48 7.87 -0.60
CA ILE A 197 0.63 6.49 -1.04
C ILE A 197 1.11 6.39 -2.49
N PHE A 198 0.42 7.05 -3.42
CA PHE A 198 0.62 6.90 -4.86
C PHE A 198 1.42 8.03 -5.50
N TYR A 199 1.44 9.22 -4.90
CA TYR A 199 2.27 10.34 -5.37
C TYR A 199 3.58 10.49 -4.60
N TYR A 200 3.86 9.54 -3.70
CA TYR A 200 5.10 9.52 -2.95
C TYR A 200 6.32 9.42 -3.88
N ASP A 201 7.19 10.41 -3.80
CA ASP A 201 8.49 10.42 -4.46
C ASP A 201 9.57 9.86 -3.54
N ALA A 202 9.88 8.57 -3.70
CA ALA A 202 10.92 7.89 -2.94
C ALA A 202 12.34 8.38 -3.27
N GLU A 203 12.57 8.89 -4.48
CA GLU A 203 13.88 9.43 -4.88
C GLU A 203 14.11 10.79 -4.21
N GLY A 204 13.15 11.71 -4.33
CA GLY A 204 13.21 13.01 -3.68
C GLY A 204 13.28 12.93 -2.16
N ASP A 205 12.55 11.99 -1.55
CA ASP A 205 12.60 11.76 -0.10
C ASP A 205 13.96 11.23 0.37
N ALA A 206 14.63 10.40 -0.44
CA ALA A 206 15.98 9.95 -0.15
C ALA A 206 16.99 11.11 -0.25
N ASP A 207 16.91 11.90 -1.31
CA ASP A 207 17.77 13.07 -1.51
C ASP A 207 17.62 14.09 -0.37
N ASN A 208 16.37 14.35 0.05
CA ASN A 208 16.08 15.21 1.19
C ASN A 208 16.63 14.65 2.50
N ALA A 209 16.47 13.33 2.74
CA ALA A 209 17.01 12.68 3.93
C ALA A 209 18.55 12.79 4.02
N VAL A 210 19.24 12.67 2.88
CA VAL A 210 20.69 12.88 2.81
C VAL A 210 21.04 14.33 3.12
N CYS A 211 20.36 15.29 2.50
CA CYS A 211 20.59 16.72 2.73
C CYS A 211 20.41 17.10 4.20
N GLU A 212 19.29 16.67 4.82
CA GLU A 212 19.02 16.87 6.25
C GLU A 212 20.16 16.31 7.12
N TYR A 213 20.56 15.06 6.85
CA TYR A 213 21.61 14.40 7.61
C TYR A 213 22.97 15.09 7.52
N LEU A 214 23.38 15.49 6.31
CA LEU A 214 24.64 16.19 6.09
C LEU A 214 24.64 17.57 6.74
N GLN A 215 23.53 18.30 6.66
CA GLN A 215 23.40 19.61 7.32
C GLN A 215 23.47 19.49 8.85
N GLU A 216 22.82 18.48 9.42
CA GLU A 216 22.90 18.20 10.87
C GLU A 216 24.34 17.88 11.27
N ARG A 217 25.01 16.98 10.54
CA ARG A 217 26.41 16.60 10.78
C ARG A 217 27.37 17.78 10.68
N ASP A 218 27.21 18.64 9.69
CA ASP A 218 28.10 19.80 9.50
C ASP A 218 27.89 20.87 10.58
N ARG A 219 26.66 21.02 11.10
CA ARG A 219 26.36 21.87 12.27
C ARG A 219 27.03 21.33 13.54
N GLU A 220 26.92 20.02 13.79
CA GLU A 220 27.57 19.37 14.94
C GLU A 220 29.10 19.51 14.89
N ASN A 221 29.67 19.46 13.69
CA ASN A 221 31.10 19.67 13.45
C ASN A 221 31.53 21.15 13.43
N GLY A 222 30.61 22.09 13.62
CA GLY A 222 30.88 23.53 13.63
C GLY A 222 31.31 24.10 12.26
N GLN A 223 31.00 23.41 11.17
CA GLN A 223 31.36 23.83 9.80
C GLN A 223 30.39 24.83 9.20
N VAL A 224 29.19 24.99 9.77
CA VAL A 224 28.16 25.92 9.28
C VAL A 224 27.48 26.67 10.43
N ASP A 225 27.30 27.99 10.27
CA ASP A 225 26.57 28.84 11.22
C ASP A 225 25.06 28.61 11.14
N SER A 226 24.37 28.81 12.26
CA SER A 226 22.95 28.51 12.57
C SER A 226 21.88 29.03 11.59
N LEU A 227 22.27 29.81 10.57
CA LEU A 227 21.39 30.59 9.68
C LEU A 227 21.30 30.09 8.24
N THR A 228 21.94 28.98 7.87
CA THR A 228 21.90 28.44 6.50
C THR A 228 20.99 27.23 6.38
N MET A 229 19.67 27.46 6.45
CA MET A 229 18.69 26.56 5.86
C MET A 229 18.52 26.97 4.40
N TRP A 230 19.36 26.47 3.51
CA TRP A 230 19.14 26.63 2.07
C TRP A 230 18.09 25.61 1.63
N TRP A 231 16.85 26.09 1.51
CA TRP A 231 15.76 25.57 0.67
C TRP A 231 15.92 24.15 0.11
N SER A 232 15.59 23.14 0.91
CA SER A 232 14.97 21.90 0.43
C SER A 232 13.48 21.99 0.78
N ALA A 233 12.73 22.91 0.15
CA ALA A 233 12.00 22.66 -1.10
C ALA A 233 10.99 21.53 -0.95
N VAL A 234 9.86 21.89 -0.33
CA VAL A 234 8.52 21.26 -0.46
C VAL A 234 8.46 19.76 -0.15
N ASP A 235 7.97 19.43 1.05
CA ASP A 235 7.50 18.06 1.32
C ASP A 235 6.20 17.80 0.53
N TYR A 236 6.34 17.22 -0.65
CA TYR A 236 5.21 16.77 -1.47
C TYR A 236 4.60 15.44 -0.96
N ASN A 237 5.13 14.86 0.12
CA ASN A 237 4.75 13.53 0.58
C ASN A 237 3.69 13.52 1.69
N GLY A 238 3.18 14.70 2.07
CA GLY A 238 1.94 14.82 2.85
C GLY A 238 2.00 14.28 4.28
N ILE A 239 3.14 14.36 4.95
CA ILE A 239 3.25 14.06 6.39
C ILE A 239 3.72 15.31 7.13
N ASP A 240 2.82 16.29 7.28
CA ASP A 240 2.88 17.32 8.32
C ASP A 240 1.84 17.00 9.40
#